data_AF-A0A9N9TLT4-F1
#
_entry.id   AF-A0A9N9TLT4-F1
#
_cell.length_a   1.000
_cell.length_b   1.000
_cell.length_c   1.000
_cell.angle_alpha   90.00
_cell.angle_beta   90.00
_cell.angle_gamma   90.00
#
_symmetry.space_group_name_H-M   'P 1'
#
loop_
_entity.id
_entity.type
_entity.pdbx_description
1 polymer ?
#
loop_
_entity_poly.entity_id
_entity_poly.type
_entity_poly.pdbx_seq_one_letter_code
_entity_poly.pdbx_strand_id
1 'polypeptide(L)'
;MISKDHQVYLLLKPMSILKSQEKMADVQDELLQDLECPVCMEYLTPPIRMCTSGHSICDDCRSKITFCPLCAKKFSTGRNVTLEHVAEKIKYPCTYRKYGCKEKLSCNELYNHQRKCTYMEIVCFFSYLCQFKGSLQDQLSHCRCHDRYCLTMKDGQPRRIELLSVKGLCTISNPSYSFLIKLNDKYFWLRTRRFNVDKRIGMCVQMIGDRAESSKYKYEIAISNGDKRISFKDSCKPIYLKEADWNDSNTFSLNDRLYDFYSNNGFEADLTIEKTCDIVNWFSWYQFVIFLAIIIYVCQLNFNVDFGKLLAHSESAPKFSKNEYKHKFRKKYTHDFSNDTNTNFWVIIAIVFITITTIYNLINLIFETLRRIVTSLLGI
;
A
#
# COMPACT_ATOMS: atom_id res chain seq x y z
N MET A 1 48.26 -17.38 -10.34
CA MET A 1 47.83 -16.49 -11.44
C MET A 1 46.54 -17.04 -12.02
N ILE A 2 45.39 -16.49 -11.62
CA ILE A 2 44.09 -16.73 -12.26
C ILE A 2 43.60 -15.33 -12.61
N SER A 3 43.43 -15.05 -13.91
CA SER A 3 43.21 -13.70 -14.43
C SER A 3 41.82 -13.17 -14.02
N LYS A 4 41.72 -11.84 -13.95
CA LYS A 4 40.53 -11.08 -13.55
C LYS A 4 39.38 -11.11 -14.59
N ASP A 5 39.44 -12.00 -15.57
CA ASP A 5 38.48 -12.03 -16.68
C ASP A 5 37.24 -12.90 -16.39
N HIS A 6 37.18 -13.57 -15.23
CA HIS A 6 36.09 -14.51 -14.90
C HIS A 6 34.87 -13.90 -14.18
N GLN A 7 34.85 -12.59 -13.90
CA GLN A 7 33.74 -11.94 -13.17
C GLN A 7 32.82 -11.02 -14.01
N VAL A 8 33.06 -10.87 -15.33
CA VAL A 8 32.23 -10.00 -16.19
C VAL A 8 31.08 -10.77 -16.89
N TYR A 9 31.08 -12.10 -16.86
CA TYR A 9 30.10 -12.92 -17.60
C TYR A 9 28.70 -13.04 -16.95
N LEU A 10 28.46 -12.49 -15.75
CA LEU A 10 27.20 -12.68 -15.02
C LEU A 10 26.15 -11.56 -15.20
N LEU A 11 26.41 -10.52 -16.02
CA LEU A 11 25.47 -9.38 -16.17
C LEU A 11 25.05 -9.03 -17.60
N LEU A 12 25.38 -9.85 -18.60
CA LEU A 12 24.93 -9.62 -19.98
C LEU A 12 24.14 -10.84 -20.46
N LYS A 13 22.81 -10.75 -20.45
CA LYS A 13 21.97 -11.72 -21.17
C LYS A 13 22.36 -11.66 -22.66
N PRO A 14 22.68 -12.78 -23.32
CA PRO A 14 23.09 -12.76 -24.72
C PRO A 14 21.96 -12.20 -25.60
N MET A 15 22.30 -11.36 -26.57
CA MET A 15 21.36 -10.65 -27.44
C MET A 15 20.33 -11.57 -28.13
N SER A 16 20.68 -12.83 -28.39
CA SER A 16 19.77 -13.84 -28.94
C SER A 16 18.62 -14.18 -27.99
N ILE A 17 18.87 -14.24 -26.69
CA ILE A 17 17.86 -14.48 -25.66
C ILE A 17 16.94 -13.27 -25.53
N LEU A 18 17.50 -12.05 -25.54
CA LEU A 18 16.70 -10.82 -25.51
C LEU A 18 15.77 -10.71 -26.73
N LYS A 19 16.28 -10.98 -27.94
CA LYS A 19 15.47 -11.01 -29.16
C LYS A 19 14.37 -12.07 -29.13
N SER A 20 14.65 -13.25 -28.56
CA SER A 20 13.62 -14.29 -28.40
C SER A 20 12.56 -13.91 -27.35
N GLN A 21 12.94 -13.21 -26.28
CA GLN A 21 12.03 -12.73 -25.25
C GLN A 21 11.13 -11.60 -25.75
N GLU A 22 11.69 -10.67 -26.53
CA GLU A 22 10.94 -9.61 -27.21
C GLU A 22 9.93 -10.21 -28.20
N LYS A 23 10.35 -11.18 -29.02
CA LYS A 23 9.45 -11.86 -29.97
C LYS A 23 8.34 -12.66 -29.27
N MET A 24 8.63 -13.29 -28.13
CA MET A 24 7.60 -13.98 -27.34
C MET A 24 6.63 -13.00 -26.67
N ALA A 25 7.10 -11.82 -26.24
CA ALA A 25 6.24 -10.79 -25.68
C ALA A 25 5.29 -10.21 -26.74
N ASP A 26 5.78 -9.99 -27.96
CA ASP A 26 5.00 -9.50 -29.10
C ASP A 26 3.87 -10.48 -29.48
N VAL A 27 4.20 -11.78 -29.60
CA VAL A 27 3.21 -12.85 -29.84
C VAL A 27 2.19 -12.95 -28.71
N GLN A 28 2.60 -12.71 -27.47
CA GLN A 28 1.68 -12.72 -26.33
C GLN A 28 0.72 -11.52 -26.37
N ASP A 29 1.18 -10.34 -26.78
CA ASP A 29 0.36 -9.14 -26.87
C ASP A 29 -0.64 -9.22 -28.03
N GLU A 30 -0.26 -9.80 -29.18
CA GLU A 30 -1.19 -10.13 -30.28
C GLU A 30 -2.27 -11.11 -29.82
N LEU A 31 -1.87 -12.19 -29.14
CA LEU A 31 -2.80 -13.20 -28.64
C LEU A 31 -3.76 -12.66 -27.56
N LEU A 32 -3.33 -11.67 -26.78
CA LEU A 32 -4.20 -11.00 -25.82
C LEU A 32 -5.31 -10.20 -26.51
N GLN A 33 -5.03 -9.57 -27.65
CA GLN A 33 -6.03 -8.85 -28.45
C GLN A 33 -7.07 -9.81 -29.04
N ASP A 34 -6.64 -10.98 -29.53
CA ASP A 34 -7.54 -12.03 -30.02
C ASP A 34 -8.40 -12.65 -28.92
N LEU A 35 -7.98 -12.48 -27.66
CA LEU A 35 -8.70 -12.92 -26.47
C LEU A 35 -9.53 -11.81 -25.85
N GLU A 36 -9.94 -10.78 -26.57
CA GLU A 36 -10.90 -9.78 -26.08
C GLU A 36 -12.32 -10.10 -26.54
N CYS A 37 -13.29 -9.95 -25.63
CA CYS A 37 -14.70 -10.11 -25.95
C CYS A 37 -15.18 -8.89 -26.77
N PRO A 38 -15.73 -9.06 -27.98
CA PRO A 38 -16.16 -7.93 -28.82
C PRO A 38 -17.36 -7.15 -28.27
N VAL A 39 -17.99 -7.64 -27.20
CA VAL A 39 -19.17 -7.01 -26.58
C VAL A 39 -18.78 -6.13 -25.40
N CYS A 40 -17.96 -6.64 -24.48
CA CYS A 40 -17.59 -5.93 -23.26
C CYS A 40 -16.14 -5.43 -23.24
N MET A 41 -15.32 -5.80 -24.22
CA MET A 41 -13.89 -5.47 -24.31
C MET A 41 -13.06 -5.96 -23.12
N GLU A 42 -13.57 -6.97 -22.40
CA GLU A 42 -12.82 -7.66 -21.34
C GLU A 42 -12.24 -8.96 -21.91
N TYR A 43 -11.19 -9.48 -21.27
CA TYR A 43 -10.56 -10.73 -21.70
C TYR A 43 -11.51 -11.93 -21.64
N LEU A 44 -11.45 -12.79 -22.65
CA LEU A 44 -12.11 -14.07 -22.72
C LEU A 44 -11.45 -15.04 -21.75
N THR A 45 -12.16 -15.35 -20.67
CA THR A 45 -11.80 -16.39 -19.71
C THR A 45 -12.80 -17.55 -19.80
N PRO A 46 -12.39 -18.80 -19.50
CA PRO A 46 -13.32 -19.92 -19.43
C PRO A 46 -14.49 -19.64 -18.46
N PRO A 47 -15.75 -20.00 -18.79
CA PRO A 47 -16.17 -20.62 -20.04
C PRO A 47 -16.32 -19.65 -21.22
N ILE A 48 -15.85 -20.05 -22.41
CA ILE A 48 -15.91 -19.23 -23.63
C ILE A 48 -16.99 -19.77 -24.57
N ARG A 49 -17.87 -18.90 -25.06
CA ARG A 49 -19.02 -19.26 -25.90
C ARG A 49 -18.76 -18.92 -27.35
N MET A 50 -19.22 -19.76 -28.27
CA MET A 50 -19.01 -19.56 -29.70
C MET A 50 -20.30 -19.58 -30.50
N CYS A 51 -20.36 -18.77 -31.55
CA CYS A 51 -21.45 -18.85 -32.52
C CYS A 51 -21.27 -20.00 -33.50
N THR A 52 -22.31 -20.31 -34.28
CA THR A 52 -22.24 -21.38 -35.30
C THR A 52 -21.22 -21.11 -36.42
N SER A 53 -20.64 -19.91 -36.48
CA SER A 53 -19.53 -19.57 -37.40
C SER A 53 -18.16 -19.51 -36.74
N GLY A 54 -18.05 -19.77 -35.43
CA GLY A 54 -16.75 -19.81 -34.72
C GLY A 54 -16.36 -18.56 -33.93
N HIS A 55 -17.09 -17.43 -34.06
CA HIS A 55 -16.78 -16.22 -33.26
C HIS A 55 -17.04 -16.45 -31.77
N SER A 56 -16.09 -16.03 -30.94
CA SER A 56 -16.11 -16.26 -29.49
C SER A 56 -16.52 -15.01 -28.70
N ILE A 57 -17.23 -15.21 -27.59
CA ILE A 57 -17.59 -14.19 -26.61
C ILE A 57 -17.50 -14.78 -25.18
N CYS A 58 -17.44 -13.93 -24.16
CA CYS A 58 -17.47 -14.38 -22.77
C CYS A 58 -18.87 -14.88 -22.37
N ASP A 59 -18.92 -15.72 -21.33
CA ASP A 59 -20.17 -16.28 -20.80
C ASP A 59 -21.16 -15.21 -20.35
N ASP A 60 -20.66 -14.17 -19.67
CA ASP A 60 -21.48 -13.05 -19.19
C ASP A 60 -22.21 -12.33 -20.32
N CYS A 61 -21.54 -12.11 -21.45
CA CYS A 61 -22.15 -11.48 -22.61
C CYS A 61 -23.12 -12.43 -23.31
N ARG A 62 -22.81 -13.74 -23.36
CA ARG A 62 -23.69 -14.73 -24.00
C ARG A 62 -25.09 -14.75 -23.39
N SER A 63 -25.22 -14.53 -22.08
CA SER A 63 -26.52 -14.48 -21.40
C SER A 63 -27.38 -13.27 -21.83
N LYS A 64 -26.74 -12.20 -22.33
CA LYS A 64 -27.39 -10.91 -22.64
C LYS A 64 -27.78 -10.77 -24.12
N ILE A 65 -27.21 -11.59 -25.00
CA ILE A 65 -27.44 -11.50 -26.44
C ILE A 65 -27.76 -12.85 -27.08
N THR A 66 -28.68 -12.83 -28.05
CA THR A 66 -29.16 -14.03 -28.75
C THR A 66 -28.38 -14.33 -30.04
N PHE A 67 -27.89 -13.28 -30.70
CA PHE A 67 -27.19 -13.36 -31.99
C PHE A 67 -25.78 -12.81 -31.88
N CYS A 68 -24.86 -13.38 -32.65
CA CYS A 68 -23.47 -12.96 -32.69
C CYS A 68 -23.37 -11.52 -33.22
N PRO A 69 -22.67 -10.59 -32.53
CA PRO A 69 -22.56 -9.20 -32.98
C PRO A 69 -21.68 -9.07 -34.24
N LEU A 70 -20.82 -10.06 -34.52
CA LEU A 70 -19.88 -10.03 -35.65
C LEU A 70 -20.48 -10.60 -36.94
N CYS A 71 -21.42 -11.56 -36.86
CA CYS A 71 -21.95 -12.23 -38.05
C CYS A 71 -23.46 -12.49 -38.05
N ALA A 72 -24.19 -11.97 -37.06
CA ALA A 72 -25.64 -12.12 -36.88
C ALA A 72 -26.16 -13.58 -36.78
N LYS A 73 -25.29 -14.60 -36.75
CA LYS A 73 -25.72 -16.00 -36.58
C LYS A 73 -26.00 -16.32 -35.11
N LYS A 74 -26.85 -17.33 -34.89
CA LYS A 74 -27.17 -17.83 -33.55
C LYS A 74 -25.93 -18.38 -32.85
N PHE A 75 -25.93 -18.28 -31.52
CA PHE A 75 -24.93 -18.95 -30.71
C PHE A 75 -25.14 -20.45 -30.69
N SER A 76 -24.04 -21.20 -30.69
CA SER A 76 -24.09 -22.65 -30.45
C SER A 76 -24.43 -22.92 -28.97
N THR A 77 -24.84 -24.15 -28.66
CA THR A 77 -24.99 -24.61 -27.28
C THR A 77 -23.65 -24.96 -26.62
N GLY A 78 -22.61 -25.19 -27.42
CA GLY A 78 -21.28 -25.59 -26.98
C GLY A 78 -20.42 -24.46 -26.43
N ARG A 79 -19.25 -24.84 -25.92
CA ARG A 79 -18.16 -23.95 -25.50
C ARG A 79 -16.98 -24.10 -26.44
N ASN A 80 -16.17 -23.05 -26.56
CA ASN A 80 -14.92 -23.09 -27.31
C ASN A 80 -13.78 -23.62 -26.42
N VAL A 81 -13.81 -24.93 -26.13
CA VAL A 81 -12.86 -25.59 -25.21
C VAL A 81 -11.41 -25.43 -25.68
N THR A 82 -11.16 -25.40 -26.99
CA THR A 82 -9.82 -25.15 -27.53
C THR A 82 -9.31 -23.77 -27.14
N LEU A 83 -10.14 -22.73 -27.29
CA LEU A 83 -9.76 -21.37 -26.89
C LEU A 83 -9.64 -21.25 -25.37
N GLU A 84 -10.43 -22.00 -24.60
CA GLU A 84 -10.28 -22.09 -23.14
C GLU A 84 -8.89 -22.64 -22.74
N HIS A 85 -8.42 -23.73 -23.36
CA HIS A 85 -7.08 -24.26 -23.10
C HIS A 85 -5.94 -23.32 -23.49
N VAL A 86 -6.16 -22.46 -24.50
CA VAL A 86 -5.20 -21.41 -24.87
C VAL A 86 -5.21 -20.30 -23.81
N ALA A 87 -6.40 -19.83 -23.42
CA ALA A 87 -6.60 -18.83 -22.38
C ALA A 87 -5.93 -19.22 -21.05
N GLU A 88 -6.01 -20.49 -20.64
CA GLU A 88 -5.37 -20.99 -19.41
C GLU A 88 -3.84 -20.89 -19.40
N LYS A 89 -3.20 -20.91 -20.58
CA LYS A 89 -1.72 -20.87 -20.70
C LYS A 89 -1.17 -19.44 -20.72
N ILE A 90 -2.04 -18.44 -20.79
CA ILE A 90 -1.65 -17.04 -20.96
C ILE A 90 -1.71 -16.33 -19.61
N LYS A 91 -0.77 -15.39 -19.43
CA LYS A 91 -0.81 -14.43 -18.34
C LYS A 91 -1.41 -13.12 -18.85
N TYR A 92 -2.55 -12.76 -18.29
CA TYR A 92 -3.30 -11.55 -18.59
C TYR A 92 -2.79 -10.38 -17.77
N PRO A 93 -2.48 -9.24 -18.38
CA PRO A 93 -2.17 -8.04 -17.62
C PRO A 93 -3.43 -7.54 -16.91
N CYS A 94 -3.27 -7.04 -15.68
CA CYS A 94 -4.38 -6.45 -14.95
C CYS A 94 -5.02 -5.28 -15.74
N THR A 95 -6.36 -5.22 -15.77
CA THR A 95 -7.13 -4.12 -16.41
C THR A 95 -6.73 -2.74 -15.87
N TYR A 96 -6.26 -2.68 -14.62
CA TYR A 96 -5.76 -1.46 -13.99
C TYR A 96 -4.29 -1.14 -14.32
N ARG A 97 -3.71 -1.75 -15.37
CA ARG A 97 -2.36 -1.42 -15.87
C ARG A 97 -2.19 0.06 -16.22
N LYS A 98 -3.26 0.69 -16.72
CA LYS A 98 -3.32 2.14 -17.01
C LYS A 98 -3.09 3.02 -15.78
N TYR A 99 -3.37 2.48 -14.59
CA TYR A 99 -3.15 3.17 -13.31
C TYR A 99 -1.86 2.73 -12.60
N GLY A 100 -1.06 1.83 -13.21
CA GLY A 100 0.25 1.43 -12.71
C GLY A 100 0.37 -0.01 -12.23
N CYS A 101 -0.69 -0.82 -12.32
CA CYS A 101 -0.58 -2.25 -11.98
C CYS A 101 0.29 -3.00 -13.00
N LYS A 102 1.35 -3.66 -12.54
CA LYS A 102 2.28 -4.43 -13.41
C LYS A 102 2.05 -5.94 -13.38
N GLU A 103 1.09 -6.40 -12.59
CA GLU A 103 0.80 -7.82 -12.43
C GLU A 103 0.27 -8.44 -13.73
N LYS A 104 0.81 -9.60 -14.08
CA LYS A 104 0.33 -10.47 -15.15
C LYS A 104 -0.10 -11.81 -14.54
N LEU A 105 -1.39 -12.15 -14.63
CA LEU A 105 -2.04 -13.19 -13.83
C LEU A 105 -2.70 -14.24 -14.73
N SER A 106 -2.91 -15.47 -14.24
CA SER A 106 -3.76 -16.42 -14.97
C SER A 106 -5.22 -15.96 -14.97
N CYS A 107 -6.05 -16.51 -15.87
CA CYS A 107 -7.49 -16.22 -15.92
C CYS A 107 -8.19 -16.44 -14.56
N ASN A 108 -7.78 -17.48 -13.81
CA ASN A 108 -8.36 -17.83 -12.51
C ASN A 108 -7.98 -16.84 -11.40
N GLU A 109 -6.78 -16.26 -11.48
CA GLU A 109 -6.28 -15.31 -10.49
C GLU A 109 -6.73 -13.88 -10.78
N LEU A 110 -6.96 -13.55 -12.05
CA LEU A 110 -7.22 -12.19 -12.52
C LEU A 110 -8.42 -11.54 -11.81
N TYR A 111 -9.55 -12.25 -11.74
CA TYR A 111 -10.76 -11.74 -11.08
C TYR A 111 -10.52 -11.43 -9.59
N ASN A 112 -9.86 -12.36 -8.88
CA ASN A 112 -9.57 -12.19 -7.46
C ASN A 112 -8.57 -11.05 -7.22
N HIS A 113 -7.57 -10.91 -8.10
CA HIS A 113 -6.64 -9.79 -8.07
C HIS A 113 -7.34 -8.46 -8.31
N GLN A 114 -8.11 -8.32 -9.40
CA GLN A 114 -8.81 -7.08 -9.73
C GLN A 114 -9.70 -6.60 -8.57
N ARG A 115 -10.35 -7.53 -7.86
CA ARG A 115 -11.17 -7.20 -6.69
C ARG A 115 -10.40 -6.61 -5.51
N LYS A 116 -9.09 -6.85 -5.41
CA LYS A 116 -8.22 -6.42 -4.31
C LYS A 116 -7.05 -5.55 -4.77
N CYS A 117 -7.04 -5.18 -6.06
CA CYS A 117 -5.94 -4.45 -6.67
C CYS A 117 -5.85 -3.05 -6.07
N THR A 118 -4.67 -2.67 -5.58
CA THR A 118 -4.45 -1.33 -5.00
C THR A 118 -4.53 -0.21 -6.06
N TYR A 119 -4.41 -0.56 -7.33
CA TYR A 119 -4.53 0.35 -8.47
C TYR A 119 -5.94 0.38 -9.06
N MET A 120 -6.92 -0.30 -8.42
CA MET A 120 -8.28 -0.32 -8.91
C MET A 120 -8.86 1.08 -9.09
N GLU A 121 -9.78 1.20 -10.04
CA GLU A 121 -10.53 2.43 -10.24
C GLU A 121 -11.42 2.70 -9.01
N ILE A 122 -11.30 3.89 -8.44
CA ILE A 122 -12.09 4.36 -7.32
C ILE A 122 -13.18 5.28 -7.85
N VAL A 123 -14.41 5.07 -7.39
CA VAL A 123 -15.56 5.94 -7.68
C VAL A 123 -15.65 7.01 -6.59
N CYS A 124 -15.90 8.27 -6.95
CA CYS A 124 -16.13 9.32 -5.98
C CYS A 124 -17.33 8.98 -5.07
N PHE A 125 -17.17 9.10 -3.74
CA PHE A 125 -18.24 8.76 -2.80
C PHE A 125 -19.37 9.81 -2.73
N PHE A 126 -19.20 10.97 -3.37
CA PHE A 126 -20.32 11.83 -3.75
C PHE A 126 -21.03 11.31 -5.02
N SER A 127 -21.15 10.00 -5.21
CA SER A 127 -21.55 9.39 -6.50
C SER A 127 -22.89 9.90 -7.05
N TYR A 128 -23.79 10.34 -6.17
CA TYR A 128 -25.07 10.96 -6.54
C TYR A 128 -24.94 12.35 -7.17
N LEU A 129 -23.85 13.07 -6.84
CA LEU A 129 -23.56 14.44 -7.32
C LEU A 129 -22.33 14.47 -8.23
N CYS A 130 -21.57 13.39 -8.31
CA CYS A 130 -20.29 13.33 -8.99
C CYS A 130 -20.06 11.95 -9.63
N GLN A 131 -19.93 11.93 -10.96
CA GLN A 131 -19.70 10.69 -11.71
C GLN A 131 -18.21 10.33 -11.86
N PHE A 132 -17.32 11.04 -11.15
CA PHE A 132 -15.88 10.87 -11.29
C PHE A 132 -15.44 9.46 -10.89
N LYS A 133 -14.55 8.88 -11.71
CA LYS A 133 -13.85 7.62 -11.47
C LYS A 133 -12.40 7.78 -11.88
N GLY A 134 -11.47 7.24 -11.10
CA GLY A 134 -10.04 7.38 -11.39
C GLY A 134 -9.15 6.60 -10.43
N SER A 135 -7.84 6.72 -10.62
CA SER A 135 -6.84 6.11 -9.73
C SER A 135 -6.82 6.78 -8.35
N LEU A 136 -6.09 6.18 -7.41
CA LEU A 136 -5.84 6.77 -6.09
C LEU A 136 -5.21 8.18 -6.21
N GLN A 137 -4.30 8.38 -7.16
CA GLN A 137 -3.66 9.67 -7.38
C GLN A 137 -4.66 10.71 -7.91
N ASP A 138 -5.53 10.29 -8.84
CA ASP A 138 -6.54 11.19 -9.40
C ASP A 138 -7.55 11.61 -8.32
N GLN A 139 -7.93 10.69 -7.41
CA GLN A 139 -8.85 10.98 -6.30
C GLN A 139 -8.36 12.10 -5.38
N LEU A 140 -7.06 12.12 -5.06
CA LEU A 140 -6.47 13.19 -4.24
C LEU A 140 -6.65 14.57 -4.88
N SER A 141 -6.48 14.64 -6.20
CA SER A 141 -6.67 15.89 -6.95
C SER A 141 -8.16 16.26 -7.05
N HIS A 142 -9.01 15.26 -7.30
CA HIS A 142 -10.45 15.42 -7.47
C HIS A 142 -11.15 15.90 -6.20
N CYS A 143 -10.75 15.42 -5.02
CA CYS A 143 -11.42 15.77 -3.76
C CYS A 143 -11.38 17.26 -3.42
N ARG A 144 -10.44 18.01 -4.00
CA ARG A 144 -10.40 19.49 -3.88
C ARG A 144 -11.64 20.17 -4.45
N CYS A 145 -12.28 19.57 -5.46
CA CYS A 145 -13.55 20.06 -6.02
C CYS A 145 -14.69 20.00 -4.99
N HIS A 146 -14.55 19.16 -3.95
CA HIS A 146 -15.52 18.95 -2.88
C HIS A 146 -15.14 19.63 -1.56
N ASP A 147 -14.10 20.48 -1.53
CA ASP A 147 -13.65 21.16 -0.30
C ASP A 147 -14.76 21.95 0.39
N ARG A 148 -15.70 22.52 -0.38
CA ARG A 148 -16.87 23.25 0.17
C ARG A 148 -17.84 22.37 0.97
N TYR A 149 -17.83 21.06 0.72
CA TYR A 149 -18.67 20.07 1.40
C TYR A 149 -17.89 19.32 2.49
N CYS A 150 -16.66 19.73 2.77
CA CYS A 150 -15.74 19.00 3.62
C CYS A 150 -15.74 19.48 5.08
N LEU A 151 -15.75 18.53 6.00
CA LEU A 151 -15.54 18.78 7.42
C LEU A 151 -14.04 18.94 7.72
N THR A 152 -13.58 20.18 7.88
CA THR A 152 -12.18 20.46 8.29
C THR A 152 -11.92 20.16 9.77
N MET A 153 -11.06 19.20 10.08
CA MET A 153 -10.70 18.82 11.46
C MET A 153 -9.28 19.28 11.82
N LYS A 154 -9.03 19.39 13.13
CA LYS A 154 -7.69 19.56 13.70
C LYS A 154 -7.21 18.24 14.27
N ASP A 155 -5.90 18.02 14.22
CA ASP A 155 -5.27 16.77 14.65
C ASP A 155 -5.55 16.49 16.14
N GLY A 156 -6.10 15.30 16.43
CA GLY A 156 -6.44 14.86 17.78
C GLY A 156 -7.59 15.59 18.46
N GLN A 157 -8.25 16.56 17.80
CA GLN A 157 -9.38 17.27 18.37
C GLN A 157 -10.71 16.62 17.98
N PRO A 158 -11.57 16.29 18.95
CA PRO A 158 -12.88 15.74 18.66
C PRO A 158 -13.73 16.79 17.94
N ARG A 159 -14.39 16.37 16.87
CA ARG A 159 -15.40 17.16 16.17
C ARG A 159 -16.73 16.44 16.28
N ARG A 160 -17.72 17.16 16.82
CA ARG A 160 -19.10 16.69 16.82
C ARG A 160 -19.62 16.63 15.39
N ILE A 161 -20.11 15.46 15.01
CA ILE A 161 -20.73 15.19 13.73
C ILE A 161 -22.15 14.71 13.96
N GLU A 162 -23.06 15.37 13.27
CA GLU A 162 -24.45 14.99 13.23
C GLU A 162 -24.60 13.83 12.24
N LEU A 163 -24.81 12.62 12.75
CA LEU A 163 -25.17 11.45 11.96
C LEU A 163 -26.68 11.49 11.64
N LEU A 164 -27.27 12.69 11.53
CA LEU A 164 -28.68 13.02 11.24
C LEU A 164 -29.27 12.18 10.09
N SER A 165 -28.40 11.73 9.19
CA SER A 165 -28.68 10.98 7.97
C SER A 165 -29.03 9.49 8.19
N VAL A 166 -28.72 8.88 9.34
CA VAL A 166 -29.07 7.45 9.52
C VAL A 166 -30.59 7.25 9.66
N LYS A 167 -31.33 8.25 10.17
CA LYS A 167 -32.80 8.32 10.01
C LYS A 167 -33.13 8.92 8.62
N GLY A 168 -33.19 8.06 7.61
CA GLY A 168 -33.83 8.37 6.31
C GLY A 168 -32.93 8.35 5.07
N LEU A 169 -31.60 8.37 5.20
CA LEU A 169 -30.67 8.22 4.07
C LEU A 169 -29.89 6.90 4.12
N CYS A 170 -29.67 6.30 5.30
CA CYS A 170 -29.27 4.88 5.43
C CYS A 170 -30.49 3.96 5.55
N THR A 171 -31.28 3.87 4.49
CA THR A 171 -32.49 3.03 4.42
C THR A 171 -32.18 1.68 3.77
N ILE A 172 -33.18 0.81 3.66
CA ILE A 172 -33.07 -0.40 2.83
C ILE A 172 -32.75 -0.03 1.37
N SER A 173 -33.28 1.10 0.88
CA SER A 173 -33.09 1.57 -0.51
C SER A 173 -31.77 2.32 -0.74
N ASN A 174 -31.19 2.94 0.30
CA ASN A 174 -29.88 3.55 0.25
C ASN A 174 -29.06 3.10 1.47
N PRO A 175 -28.32 2.00 1.41
CA PRO A 175 -27.73 1.40 2.60
C PRO A 175 -26.45 2.11 3.06
N SER A 176 -25.99 3.18 2.39
CA SER A 176 -24.66 3.74 2.63
C SER A 176 -24.63 5.26 2.54
N TYR A 177 -23.89 5.86 3.47
CA TYR A 177 -23.71 7.31 3.56
C TYR A 177 -22.26 7.64 3.93
N SER A 178 -21.76 8.78 3.48
CA SER A 178 -20.35 9.14 3.67
C SER A 178 -20.13 10.63 3.81
N PHE A 179 -19.26 11.02 4.75
CA PHE A 179 -18.80 12.39 4.92
C PHE A 179 -17.35 12.55 4.49
N LEU A 180 -17.06 13.60 3.71
CA LEU A 180 -15.69 13.98 3.41
C LEU A 180 -15.13 14.83 4.55
N ILE A 181 -13.95 14.46 5.03
CA ILE A 181 -13.22 15.11 6.13
C ILE A 181 -11.84 15.52 5.62
N LYS A 182 -11.37 16.70 6.01
CA LYS A 182 -10.06 17.21 5.66
C LYS A 182 -9.27 17.44 6.93
N LEU A 183 -8.11 16.82 7.00
CA LEU A 183 -7.15 16.98 8.09
C LEU A 183 -5.82 17.41 7.47
N ASN A 184 -5.47 18.69 7.64
CA ASN A 184 -4.37 19.33 6.92
C ASN A 184 -4.54 19.16 5.38
N ASP A 185 -3.55 18.59 4.70
CA ASP A 185 -3.58 18.32 3.25
C ASP A 185 -4.09 16.92 2.88
N LYS A 186 -4.72 16.21 3.83
CA LYS A 186 -5.21 14.84 3.65
C LYS A 186 -6.72 14.76 3.76
N TYR A 187 -7.29 13.83 2.98
CA TYR A 187 -8.72 13.61 2.90
C TYR A 187 -9.09 12.25 3.46
N PHE A 188 -10.18 12.23 4.22
CA PHE A 188 -10.75 11.07 4.88
C PHE A 188 -12.24 11.01 4.60
N TRP A 189 -12.78 9.81 4.64
CA TRP A 189 -14.18 9.48 4.44
C TRP A 189 -14.66 8.72 5.65
N LEU A 190 -15.55 9.31 6.43
CA LEU A 190 -16.34 8.52 7.38
C LEU A 190 -17.44 7.84 6.58
N ARG A 191 -17.35 6.52 6.41
CA ARG A 191 -18.38 5.73 5.75
C ARG A 191 -19.24 5.03 6.78
N THR A 192 -20.53 5.05 6.52
CA THR A 192 -21.55 4.39 7.32
C THR A 192 -22.35 3.47 6.42
N ARG A 193 -22.56 2.23 6.84
CA ARG A 193 -23.35 1.25 6.09
C ARG A 193 -24.26 0.43 6.98
N ARG A 194 -25.51 0.25 6.55
CA ARG A 194 -26.46 -0.68 7.16
C ARG A 194 -26.31 -2.06 6.52
N PHE A 195 -26.05 -3.08 7.34
CA PHE A 195 -26.00 -4.48 6.96
C PHE A 195 -27.33 -5.13 7.31
N ASN A 196 -28.15 -5.41 6.30
CA ASN A 196 -29.53 -5.90 6.49
C ASN A 196 -29.59 -7.32 7.07
N VAL A 197 -28.64 -8.19 6.72
CA VAL A 197 -28.59 -9.58 7.21
C VAL A 197 -28.25 -9.62 8.69
N ASP A 198 -27.21 -8.89 9.08
CA ASP A 198 -26.70 -8.86 10.46
C ASP A 198 -27.46 -7.89 11.36
N LYS A 199 -28.38 -7.08 10.80
CA LYS A 199 -29.09 -6.00 11.49
C LYS A 199 -28.16 -5.08 12.30
N ARG A 200 -27.07 -4.68 11.65
CA ARG A 200 -26.04 -3.79 12.22
C ARG A 200 -25.73 -2.61 11.32
N ILE A 201 -25.30 -1.51 11.92
CA ILE A 201 -24.77 -0.33 11.26
C ILE A 201 -23.27 -0.30 11.53
N GLY A 202 -22.48 -0.41 10.47
CA GLY A 202 -21.02 -0.33 10.52
C GLY A 202 -20.54 1.06 10.14
N MET A 203 -19.52 1.56 10.83
CA MET A 203 -18.86 2.83 10.58
C MET A 203 -17.34 2.63 10.48
N CYS A 204 -16.75 3.14 9.41
CA CYS A 204 -15.32 3.00 9.12
C CYS A 204 -14.77 4.32 8.56
N VAL A 205 -13.62 4.76 9.07
CA VAL A 205 -12.89 5.90 8.50
C VAL A 205 -11.89 5.40 7.48
N GLN A 206 -12.08 5.81 6.23
CA GLN A 206 -11.21 5.49 5.11
C GLN A 206 -10.43 6.73 4.67
N MET A 207 -9.12 6.61 4.45
CA MET A 207 -8.28 7.70 3.96
C MET A 207 -8.04 7.55 2.46
N ILE A 208 -7.96 8.68 1.75
CA ILE A 208 -7.45 8.71 0.39
C ILE A 208 -5.93 8.54 0.44
N GLY A 209 -5.49 7.30 0.51
CA GLY A 209 -4.09 6.90 0.46
C GLY A 209 -3.96 5.39 0.45
N ASP A 210 -2.72 4.91 0.44
CA ASP A 210 -2.44 3.49 0.53
C ASP A 210 -2.53 2.98 1.97
N ARG A 211 -2.36 1.67 2.16
CA ARG A 211 -2.42 1.02 3.48
C ARG A 211 -1.35 1.55 4.45
N ALA A 212 -0.13 1.80 3.97
CA ALA A 212 0.98 2.23 4.82
C ALA A 212 0.83 3.69 5.26
N GLU A 213 0.22 4.52 4.41
CA GLU A 213 -0.11 5.89 4.74
C GLU A 213 -1.33 5.96 5.67
N SER A 214 -2.37 5.18 5.39
CA SER A 214 -3.62 5.17 6.17
C SER A 214 -3.39 4.65 7.59
N SER A 215 -2.48 3.67 7.77
CA SER A 215 -2.12 3.14 9.09
C SER A 215 -1.42 4.14 10.00
N LYS A 216 -0.94 5.28 9.48
CA LYS A 216 -0.34 6.38 10.27
C LYS A 216 -1.38 7.27 10.93
N TYR A 217 -2.67 7.00 10.71
CA TYR A 217 -3.76 7.75 11.30
C TYR A 217 -4.66 6.81 12.09
N LYS A 218 -5.01 7.22 13.31
CA LYS A 218 -6.03 6.57 14.13
C LYS A 218 -7.26 7.43 14.18
N TYR A 219 -8.40 6.79 14.36
CA TYR A 219 -9.65 7.47 14.58
C TYR A 219 -10.37 6.92 15.81
N GLU A 220 -11.14 7.78 16.45
CA GLU A 220 -12.09 7.42 17.50
C GLU A 220 -13.47 7.90 17.09
N ILE A 221 -14.45 7.01 17.09
CA ILE A 221 -15.87 7.37 17.01
C ILE A 221 -16.46 7.14 18.39
N ALA A 222 -17.02 8.18 18.99
CA ALA A 222 -17.70 8.06 20.27
C ALA A 222 -19.13 8.61 20.20
N ILE A 223 -20.07 7.89 20.79
CA ILE A 223 -21.49 8.22 20.77
C ILE A 223 -21.98 8.23 22.22
N SER A 224 -22.73 9.28 22.55
CA SER A 224 -23.26 9.48 23.89
C SER A 224 -24.78 9.60 23.87
N ASN A 225 -25.46 9.07 24.89
CA ASN A 225 -26.86 9.38 25.19
C ASN A 225 -27.00 9.55 26.71
N GLY A 226 -27.19 10.78 27.16
CA GLY A 226 -27.08 11.15 28.57
C GLY A 226 -25.69 10.80 29.11
N ASP A 227 -25.64 10.09 30.24
CA ASP A 227 -24.38 9.69 30.88
C ASP A 227 -23.73 8.44 30.24
N LYS A 228 -24.43 7.75 29.32
CA LYS A 228 -23.89 6.56 28.67
C LYS A 228 -23.09 6.97 27.44
N ARG A 229 -21.85 6.51 27.36
CA ARG A 229 -20.95 6.72 26.22
C ARG A 229 -20.36 5.40 25.76
N ILE A 230 -20.36 5.19 24.45
CA ILE A 230 -19.62 4.11 23.79
C ILE A 230 -18.59 4.73 22.85
N SER A 231 -17.42 4.11 22.74
CA SER A 231 -16.37 4.56 21.84
C SER A 231 -15.70 3.37 21.15
N PHE A 232 -15.18 3.63 19.96
CA PHE A 232 -14.41 2.67 19.18
C PHE A 232 -13.20 3.36 18.57
N LYS A 233 -12.05 2.70 18.69
CA LYS A 233 -10.76 3.17 18.19
C LYS A 233 -10.15 2.17 17.23
N ASP A 234 -9.69 2.64 16.08
CA ASP A 234 -8.95 1.83 15.11
C ASP A 234 -8.05 2.72 14.24
N SER A 235 -7.17 2.11 13.46
CA SER A 235 -6.40 2.76 12.40
C SER A 235 -7.28 3.01 11.18
N CYS A 236 -7.09 4.16 10.52
CA CYS A 236 -7.77 4.49 9.28
C CYS A 236 -7.46 3.46 8.20
N LYS A 237 -8.47 3.14 7.39
CA LYS A 237 -8.34 2.14 6.31
C LYS A 237 -8.07 2.81 4.97
N PRO A 238 -7.42 2.15 4.01
CA PRO A 238 -7.30 2.72 2.68
C PRO A 238 -8.66 2.82 1.99
N ILE A 239 -8.81 3.83 1.11
CA ILE A 239 -10.04 4.10 0.35
C ILE A 239 -10.54 2.92 -0.50
N TYR A 240 -9.63 2.05 -0.95
CA TYR A 240 -9.97 0.88 -1.74
C TYR A 240 -10.40 -0.34 -0.89
N LEU A 241 -10.45 -0.23 0.44
CA LEU A 241 -11.02 -1.29 1.29
C LEU A 241 -12.52 -1.41 1.01
N LYS A 242 -12.96 -2.60 0.60
CA LYS A 242 -14.37 -2.85 0.28
C LYS A 242 -15.18 -3.07 1.55
N GLU A 243 -16.45 -2.70 1.50
CA GLU A 243 -17.42 -2.90 2.58
C GLU A 243 -17.64 -4.38 2.90
N ALA A 244 -17.45 -5.27 1.91
CA ALA A 244 -17.53 -6.72 2.12
C ALA A 244 -16.42 -7.26 3.02
N ASP A 245 -15.33 -6.51 3.20
CA ASP A 245 -14.21 -6.86 4.08
C ASP A 245 -14.37 -6.24 5.49
N TRP A 246 -15.50 -5.56 5.76
CA TRP A 246 -15.79 -4.98 7.08
C TRP A 246 -16.26 -6.06 8.06
N ASN A 247 -15.66 -6.07 9.24
CA ASN A 247 -15.95 -7.00 10.33
C ASN A 247 -15.86 -6.27 11.67
N ASP A 248 -16.21 -6.97 12.76
CA ASP A 248 -16.28 -6.35 14.09
C ASP A 248 -14.89 -5.95 14.64
N SER A 249 -13.79 -6.42 14.06
CA SER A 249 -12.44 -6.03 14.47
C SER A 249 -11.90 -4.81 13.74
N ASN A 250 -12.54 -4.36 12.67
CA ASN A 250 -12.04 -3.27 11.82
C ASN A 250 -13.05 -2.14 11.55
N THR A 251 -14.25 -2.26 12.11
CA THR A 251 -15.39 -1.36 11.86
C THR A 251 -16.17 -1.19 13.16
N PHE A 252 -16.54 0.04 13.48
CA PHE A 252 -17.42 0.29 14.61
C PHE A 252 -18.84 -0.16 14.26
N SER A 253 -19.36 -1.18 14.95
CA SER A 253 -20.64 -1.78 14.63
C SER A 253 -21.65 -1.59 15.76
N LEU A 254 -22.84 -1.10 15.42
CA LEU A 254 -23.98 -0.98 16.31
C LEU A 254 -25.09 -1.90 15.81
N ASN A 255 -25.62 -2.77 16.67
CA ASN A 255 -26.86 -3.45 16.35
C ASN A 255 -28.05 -2.47 16.39
N ASP A 256 -29.18 -2.86 15.81
CA ASP A 256 -30.39 -2.02 15.76
C ASP A 256 -30.82 -1.51 17.16
N ARG A 257 -30.70 -2.33 18.22
CA ARG A 257 -31.07 -1.92 19.58
C ARG A 257 -30.19 -0.78 20.12
N LEU A 258 -28.88 -0.88 19.93
CA LEU A 258 -27.95 0.16 20.34
C LEU A 258 -28.16 1.42 19.49
N TYR A 259 -28.38 1.25 18.19
CA TYR A 259 -28.69 2.37 17.31
C TYR A 259 -29.95 3.11 17.77
N ASP A 260 -31.06 2.42 18.02
CA ASP A 260 -32.30 3.02 18.51
C ASP A 260 -32.07 3.72 19.86
N PHE A 261 -31.33 3.08 20.77
CA PHE A 261 -31.00 3.66 22.07
C PHE A 261 -30.24 4.98 21.94
N TYR A 262 -29.20 5.05 21.10
CA TYR A 262 -28.35 6.23 20.96
C TYR A 262 -28.92 7.29 20.00
N SER A 263 -29.86 6.94 19.12
CA SER A 263 -30.43 7.87 18.11
C SER A 263 -31.70 8.60 18.56
N ASN A 264 -32.21 8.31 19.76
CA ASN A 264 -33.51 8.81 20.23
C ASN A 264 -33.66 10.35 20.24
N ASN A 265 -32.58 11.10 20.47
CA ASN A 265 -32.61 12.58 20.58
C ASN A 265 -31.73 13.29 19.54
N GLY A 266 -31.52 12.67 18.38
CA GLY A 266 -30.51 13.10 17.41
C GLY A 266 -29.28 12.22 17.54
N PHE A 267 -28.86 11.62 16.43
CA PHE A 267 -27.72 10.71 16.43
C PHE A 267 -26.44 11.53 16.22
N GLU A 268 -25.79 11.92 17.31
CA GLU A 268 -24.54 12.68 17.29
C GLU A 268 -23.37 11.77 17.67
N ALA A 269 -22.24 11.94 16.99
CA ALA A 269 -20.99 11.30 17.36
C ALA A 269 -19.86 12.33 17.47
N ASP A 270 -18.95 12.12 18.41
CA ASP A 270 -17.65 12.77 18.40
C ASP A 270 -16.72 11.92 17.53
N LEU A 271 -16.25 12.51 16.44
CA LEU A 271 -15.19 11.91 15.62
C LEU A 271 -13.87 12.60 15.96
N THR A 272 -12.86 11.82 16.29
CA THR A 272 -11.47 12.27 16.42
C THR A 272 -10.63 11.56 15.38
N ILE A 273 -9.75 12.27 14.69
CA ILE A 273 -8.71 11.68 13.83
C ILE A 273 -7.37 12.26 14.29
N GLU A 274 -6.42 11.38 14.56
CA GLU A 274 -5.08 11.75 15.00
C GLU A 274 -4.01 11.05 14.17
N LYS A 275 -2.94 11.78 13.86
CA LYS A 275 -1.74 11.19 13.27
C LYS A 275 -0.93 10.49 14.35
N THR A 276 -0.67 9.21 14.17
CA THR A 276 0.22 8.47 15.07
C THR A 276 1.65 8.95 14.87
N CYS A 277 2.28 9.42 15.94
CA CYS A 277 3.72 9.62 15.94
C CYS A 277 4.41 8.25 15.98
N ASP A 278 5.16 7.91 14.93
CA ASP A 278 6.06 6.75 14.94
C ASP A 278 7.22 7.05 15.90
N ILE A 279 6.97 6.93 17.21
CA ILE A 279 7.99 7.06 18.26
C ILE A 279 9.18 6.14 17.95
N VAL A 280 8.93 4.98 17.34
CA VAL A 280 9.94 4.00 16.92
C VAL A 280 10.94 4.58 15.91
N ASN A 281 10.49 5.38 14.93
CA ASN A 281 11.39 5.98 13.93
C ASN A 281 12.17 7.16 14.51
N TRP A 282 11.57 7.91 15.43
CA TRP A 282 12.25 8.99 16.13
C TRP A 282 13.38 8.47 17.03
N PHE A 283 13.12 7.40 17.80
CA PHE A 283 14.15 6.73 18.60
C PHE A 283 15.22 6.05 17.72
N SER A 284 14.85 5.44 16.60
CA SER A 284 15.81 4.81 15.67
C SER A 284 16.76 5.83 15.03
N TRP A 285 16.24 6.99 14.61
CA TRP A 285 17.06 8.07 14.07
C TRP A 285 17.97 8.68 15.15
N TYR A 286 17.45 8.90 16.35
CA TYR A 286 18.25 9.39 17.48
C TYR A 286 19.37 8.40 17.88
N GLN A 287 19.08 7.09 17.88
CA GLN A 287 20.07 6.04 18.08
C GLN A 287 21.12 6.00 16.96
N PHE A 288 20.72 6.19 15.70
CA PHE A 288 21.66 6.28 14.57
C PHE A 288 22.60 7.49 14.71
N VAL A 289 22.08 8.64 15.13
CA VAL A 289 22.88 9.85 15.36
C VAL A 289 23.88 9.65 16.51
N ILE A 290 23.45 9.03 17.63
CA ILE A 290 24.34 8.68 18.74
C ILE A 290 25.42 7.68 18.28
N PHE A 291 25.03 6.65 17.53
CA PHE A 291 25.96 5.66 17.00
C PHE A 291 27.01 6.28 16.08
N LEU A 292 26.60 7.19 15.18
CA LEU A 292 27.50 7.92 14.29
C LEU A 292 28.46 8.82 15.10
N ALA A 293 27.96 9.51 16.13
CA ALA A 293 28.76 10.36 17.00
C ALA A 293 29.81 9.56 17.79
N ILE A 294 29.45 8.38 18.32
CA ILE A 294 30.39 7.50 19.01
C ILE A 294 31.49 7.00 18.06
N ILE A 295 31.14 6.61 16.83
CA ILE A 295 32.14 6.21 15.83
C ILE A 295 33.11 7.35 15.54
N ILE A 296 32.60 8.57 15.30
CA ILE A 296 33.44 9.75 15.03
C ILE A 296 34.38 10.02 16.21
N TYR A 297 33.87 9.98 17.45
CA TYR A 297 34.65 10.22 18.65
C TYR A 297 35.74 9.16 18.88
N VAL A 298 35.41 7.87 18.70
CA VAL A 298 36.36 6.76 18.81
C VAL A 298 37.43 6.85 17.71
N CYS A 299 37.05 7.26 16.49
CA CYS A 299 38.00 7.48 15.40
C CYS A 299 38.93 8.68 15.66
N GLN A 300 38.43 9.76 16.26
CA GLN A 300 39.25 10.92 16.64
C GLN A 300 40.28 10.56 17.71
N LEU A 301 39.88 9.83 18.75
CA LEU A 301 40.76 9.45 19.86
C LEU A 301 41.83 8.44 19.48
N ASN A 302 41.46 7.39 18.71
CA ASN A 302 42.37 6.25 18.48
C ASN A 302 43.22 6.38 17.21
N PHE A 303 42.81 7.21 16.24
CA PHE A 303 43.51 7.31 14.95
C PHE A 303 43.98 8.74 14.62
N ASN A 304 43.78 9.70 15.53
CA ASN A 304 44.15 11.11 15.36
C ASN A 304 43.59 11.71 14.04
N VAL A 305 42.39 11.25 13.64
CA VAL A 305 41.72 11.67 12.41
C VAL A 305 40.90 12.93 12.69
N ASP A 306 41.33 14.07 12.16
CA ASP A 306 40.61 15.34 12.26
C ASP A 306 39.49 15.42 11.21
N PHE A 307 38.27 15.03 11.61
CA PHE A 307 37.10 15.08 10.74
C PHE A 307 36.67 16.51 10.35
N GLY A 308 37.11 17.55 11.09
CA GLY A 308 36.85 18.94 10.73
C GLY A 308 37.51 19.34 9.41
N LYS A 309 38.73 18.83 9.14
CA LYS A 309 39.45 19.05 7.87
C LYS A 309 38.90 18.21 6.71
N LEU A 310 38.36 17.02 6.98
CA LEU A 310 37.74 16.16 5.97
C LEU A 310 36.43 16.74 5.43
N LEU A 311 35.62 17.36 6.30
CA LEU A 311 34.38 18.01 5.90
C LEU A 311 34.64 19.34 5.16
N ALA A 312 35.63 20.13 5.58
CA ALA A 312 36.03 21.37 4.90
C ALA A 312 36.60 21.15 3.48
N HIS A 313 37.24 20.00 3.23
CA HIS A 313 37.68 19.62 1.88
C HIS A 313 36.52 19.16 0.97
N SER A 314 35.35 18.83 1.51
CA SER A 314 34.20 18.42 0.71
C SER A 314 33.47 19.60 0.05
N GLU A 315 33.57 20.80 0.63
CA GLU A 315 32.95 22.02 0.11
C GLU A 315 33.80 22.73 -0.97
N SER A 316 35.08 22.35 -1.13
CA SER A 316 36.02 22.98 -2.07
C SER A 316 36.57 22.05 -3.17
N ALA A 317 36.09 20.81 -3.29
CA ALA A 317 36.58 19.87 -4.31
C ALA A 317 35.95 20.14 -5.70
N PRO A 318 36.74 20.31 -6.77
CA PRO A 318 36.21 20.35 -8.14
C PRO A 318 35.60 18.99 -8.49
N LYS A 319 34.51 19.00 -9.27
CA LYS A 319 33.82 17.78 -9.74
C LYS A 319 34.78 16.89 -10.56
N PHE A 320 35.41 15.90 -9.93
CA PHE A 320 36.17 14.84 -10.60
C PHE A 320 35.40 13.52 -10.58
N SER A 321 35.57 12.72 -11.63
CA SER A 321 34.86 11.46 -11.81
C SER A 321 35.39 10.35 -10.88
N LYS A 322 34.49 9.43 -10.49
CA LYS A 322 34.69 8.34 -9.50
C LYS A 322 35.97 7.50 -9.66
N ASN A 323 36.57 7.46 -10.85
CA ASN A 323 37.71 6.60 -11.16
C ASN A 323 39.08 7.20 -10.79
N GLU A 324 39.22 8.53 -10.74
CA GLU A 324 40.49 9.16 -10.35
C GLU A 324 40.78 9.09 -8.85
N TYR A 325 39.74 9.11 -8.01
CA TYR A 325 39.88 9.02 -6.55
C TYR A 325 40.52 7.69 -6.10
N LYS A 326 40.16 6.59 -6.76
CA LYS A 326 40.57 5.23 -6.38
C LYS A 326 42.06 4.98 -6.62
N HIS A 327 42.64 5.65 -7.62
CA HIS A 327 44.04 5.44 -8.00
C HIS A 327 45.02 6.28 -7.15
N LYS A 328 44.62 7.48 -6.70
CA LYS A 328 45.44 8.34 -5.83
C LYS A 328 45.45 7.88 -4.36
N PHE A 329 44.32 7.38 -3.85
CA PHE A 329 44.21 6.92 -2.46
C PHE A 329 45.12 5.72 -2.16
N ARG A 330 45.23 4.80 -3.12
CA ARG A 330 46.00 3.56 -2.97
C ARG A 330 47.53 3.77 -2.96
N LYS A 331 48.01 4.90 -3.48
CA LYS A 331 49.45 5.20 -3.59
C LYS A 331 50.03 5.92 -2.37
N LYS A 332 49.19 6.53 -1.52
CA LYS A 332 49.64 7.40 -0.40
C LYS A 332 49.71 6.70 0.96
N TYR A 333 49.03 5.56 1.15
CA TYR A 333 48.87 4.94 2.47
C TYR A 333 49.45 3.52 2.62
N THR A 334 50.10 2.97 1.59
CA THR A 334 50.64 1.60 1.63
C THR A 334 52.11 1.51 2.06
N HIS A 335 52.78 2.62 2.41
CA HIS A 335 54.23 2.59 2.62
C HIS A 335 54.73 2.59 4.08
N ASP A 336 53.86 2.75 5.09
CA ASP A 336 54.30 3.01 6.49
C ASP A 336 53.71 2.10 7.58
N PHE A 337 53.36 0.85 7.31
CA PHE A 337 52.94 -0.06 8.39
C PHE A 337 53.73 -1.37 8.38
N SER A 338 54.83 -1.39 9.12
CA SER A 338 55.63 -2.57 9.44
C SER A 338 54.95 -3.46 10.52
N ASN A 339 54.49 -4.62 10.07
CA ASN A 339 54.41 -5.97 10.66
C ASN A 339 54.19 -6.31 12.16
N ASP A 340 54.07 -5.41 13.13
CA ASP A 340 53.77 -5.81 14.54
C ASP A 340 52.41 -5.31 15.08
N THR A 341 51.66 -4.52 14.30
CA THR A 341 50.38 -3.92 14.72
C THR A 341 49.14 -4.68 14.27
N ASN A 342 49.29 -5.73 13.45
CA ASN A 342 48.16 -6.40 12.81
C ASN A 342 47.36 -7.27 13.81
N THR A 343 48.03 -7.96 14.73
CA THR A 343 47.38 -8.76 15.79
C THR A 343 46.61 -7.88 16.79
N ASN A 344 47.18 -6.76 17.22
CA ASN A 344 46.48 -5.82 18.12
C ASN A 344 45.29 -5.13 17.43
N PHE A 345 45.38 -4.84 16.12
CA PHE A 345 44.27 -4.25 15.37
C PHE A 345 43.06 -5.19 15.27
N TRP A 346 43.26 -6.47 14.93
CA TRP A 346 42.17 -7.44 14.86
C TRP A 346 41.60 -7.80 16.23
N VAL A 347 42.43 -7.85 17.28
CA VAL A 347 41.97 -8.06 18.65
C VAL A 347 41.11 -6.89 19.14
N ILE A 348 41.52 -5.65 18.84
CA ILE A 348 40.72 -4.46 19.18
C ILE A 348 39.40 -4.45 18.41
N ILE A 349 39.39 -4.77 17.10
CA ILE A 349 38.14 -4.91 16.34
C ILE A 349 37.24 -5.99 16.94
N ALA A 350 37.80 -7.13 17.36
CA ALA A 350 37.02 -8.20 17.99
C ALA A 350 36.42 -7.75 19.34
N ILE A 351 37.19 -7.06 20.18
CA ILE A 351 36.69 -6.51 21.46
C ILE A 351 35.62 -5.45 21.22
N VAL A 352 35.81 -4.57 20.23
CA VAL A 352 34.80 -3.58 19.82
C VAL A 352 33.53 -4.28 19.32
N PHE A 353 33.65 -5.32 18.52
CA PHE A 353 32.50 -6.05 18.00
C PHE A 353 31.74 -6.81 19.11
N ILE A 354 32.47 -7.42 20.05
CA ILE A 354 31.89 -8.13 21.20
C ILE A 354 31.19 -7.13 22.12
N THR A 355 31.81 -6.00 22.42
CA THR A 355 31.20 -4.93 23.26
C THR A 355 29.98 -4.30 22.59
N ILE A 356 30.01 -4.08 21.28
CA ILE A 356 28.83 -3.62 20.52
C ILE A 356 27.71 -4.66 20.59
N THR A 357 28.03 -5.94 20.42
CA THR A 357 27.03 -7.02 20.44
C THR A 357 26.41 -7.19 21.83
N THR A 358 27.22 -7.09 22.90
CA THR A 358 26.71 -7.17 24.28
C THR A 358 25.87 -5.96 24.66
N ILE A 359 26.25 -4.74 24.26
CA ILE A 359 25.45 -3.53 24.47
C ILE A 359 24.13 -3.62 23.70
N TYR A 360 24.15 -4.07 22.43
CA TYR A 360 22.95 -4.27 21.63
C TYR A 360 21.98 -5.28 22.28
N ASN A 361 22.52 -6.40 22.78
CA ASN A 361 21.72 -7.41 23.47
C ASN A 361 21.16 -6.92 24.81
N LEU A 362 21.93 -6.14 25.58
CA LEU A 362 21.47 -5.56 26.84
C LEU A 362 20.36 -4.53 26.60
N ILE A 363 20.50 -3.70 25.56
CA ILE A 363 19.47 -2.74 25.15
C ILE A 363 18.20 -3.47 24.75
N ASN A 364 18.29 -4.54 23.94
CA ASN A 364 17.13 -5.34 23.56
C ASN A 364 16.44 -5.99 24.77
N LEU A 365 17.20 -6.49 25.75
CA LEU A 365 16.65 -7.06 26.98
C LEU A 365 15.91 -6.01 27.82
N ILE A 366 16.47 -4.80 27.92
CA ILE A 366 15.81 -3.67 28.58
C ILE A 366 14.52 -3.29 27.83
N PHE A 367 14.55 -3.26 26.49
CA PHE A 367 13.37 -3.00 25.66
C PHE A 367 12.28 -4.06 25.84
N GLU A 368 12.63 -5.34 25.91
CA GLU A 368 11.66 -6.40 26.13
C GLU A 368 11.04 -6.32 27.53
N THR A 369 11.83 -5.94 28.52
CA THR A 369 11.37 -5.72 29.90
C THR A 369 10.44 -4.51 29.98
N LEU A 370 10.81 -3.39 29.36
CA LEU A 370 9.97 -2.18 29.27
C LEU A 370 8.69 -2.45 28.49
N ARG A 371 8.75 -3.23 27.40
CA ARG A 371 7.57 -3.65 26.64
C ARG A 371 6.60 -4.45 27.52
N ARG A 372 7.11 -5.39 28.32
CA ARG A 372 6.30 -6.18 29.28
C ARG A 372 5.67 -5.32 30.37
N ILE A 373 6.40 -4.33 30.88
CA ILE A 373 5.90 -3.38 31.88
C ILE A 373 4.81 -2.49 31.27
N VAL A 374 5.02 -1.98 30.06
CA VAL A 374 4.05 -1.13 29.36
C VAL A 374 2.79 -1.91 28.97
N THR A 375 2.89 -3.16 28.51
CA THR A 375 1.71 -4.01 28.25
C THR A 375 0.95 -4.31 29.54
N SER A 376 1.65 -4.55 30.65
CA SER A 376 1.03 -4.76 31.96
C SER A 376 0.34 -3.51 32.51
N LEU A 377 0.86 -2.31 32.26
CA LEU A 377 0.28 -1.04 32.72
C LEU A 377 -0.90 -0.59 31.85
N LEU A 378 -0.90 -0.95 30.56
CA LEU A 378 -1.97 -0.62 29.62
C LEU A 378 -3.09 -1.67 29.55
N GLY A 379 -2.98 -2.78 30.29
CA GLY A 379 -4.01 -3.81 30.38
C GLY A 379 -4.31 -4.53 29.05
N ILE A 380 -3.31 -4.68 28.19
CA ILE A 380 -3.38 -5.45 26.92
C ILE A 380 -2.75 -6.83 27.12
#